data_AF-A0A800JJ30-F1
#
_entry.id   AF-A0A800JJ30-F1
#
_cell.length_a   1.000
_cell.length_b   1.000
_cell.length_c   1.000
_cell.angle_alpha   90.00
_cell.angle_beta   90.00
_cell.angle_gamma   90.00
#
_symmetry.space_group_name_H-M   'P 1'
#
loop_
_entity.id
_entity.type
_entity.pdbx_description
1 polymer ?
#
loop_
_entity_poly.entity_id
_entity_poly.type
_entity_poly.pdbx_seq_one_letter_code
_entity_poly.pdbx_strand_id
1 'polypeptide(L)'
;EMLVPYKDGRWEGLWTIWHENGQKKTEGRTRKDGRQEGLETLWYKNGQKRRETTYKYGRQEGLRTTWHENGQKSGELTTKDDVQV
;
A
#
# COMPACT_ATOMS: atom_id res chain seq x y z
N GLU A 1 -6.32 -13.25 11.78
CA GLU A 1 -7.51 -13.12 10.92
C GLU A 1 -7.12 -13.37 9.48
N MET A 2 -7.84 -14.29 8.81
CA MET A 2 -7.59 -14.79 7.47
C MET A 2 -8.56 -14.09 6.51
N LEU A 3 -8.08 -13.68 5.34
CA LEU A 3 -8.85 -12.85 4.42
C LEU A 3 -9.90 -13.70 3.70
N VAL A 4 -11.14 -13.22 3.72
CA VAL A 4 -12.28 -13.84 3.05
C VAL A 4 -12.22 -13.48 1.56
N PRO A 5 -12.01 -14.43 0.64
CA PRO A 5 -12.16 -14.16 -0.77
C PRO A 5 -13.66 -14.12 -1.09
N TYR A 6 -14.23 -12.95 -1.41
CA TYR A 6 -15.61 -12.90 -1.89
C TYR A 6 -15.73 -12.15 -3.22
N LYS A 7 -15.92 -12.97 -4.27
CA LYS A 7 -16.40 -12.69 -5.62
C LYS A 7 -15.50 -11.88 -6.58
N ASP A 8 -15.28 -12.48 -7.76
CA ASP A 8 -14.74 -11.87 -8.98
C ASP A 8 -13.27 -11.43 -8.99
N GLY A 9 -12.44 -11.97 -8.10
CA GLY A 9 -10.99 -11.70 -8.09
C GLY A 9 -10.62 -10.32 -7.53
N ARG A 10 -11.58 -9.62 -6.92
CA ARG A 10 -11.35 -8.35 -6.21
C ARG A 10 -11.27 -8.63 -4.72
N TRP A 11 -10.11 -8.32 -4.13
CA TRP A 11 -9.91 -8.39 -2.69
C TRP A 11 -10.72 -7.28 -2.03
N GLU A 12 -11.65 -7.59 -1.13
CA GLU A 12 -12.30 -6.62 -0.25
C GLU A 12 -11.64 -6.67 1.13
N GLY A 13 -11.35 -5.52 1.72
CA GLY A 13 -10.73 -5.43 3.04
C GLY A 13 -9.21 -5.43 2.99
N LEU A 14 -8.59 -5.82 4.09
CA LEU A 14 -7.14 -5.90 4.20
C LEU A 14 -6.62 -6.98 3.24
N TRP A 15 -5.43 -6.80 2.70
CA TRP A 15 -4.76 -7.84 1.94
C TRP A 15 -3.27 -7.83 2.17
N THR A 16 -2.65 -9.02 2.05
CA THR A 16 -1.22 -9.19 2.19
C THR A 16 -0.72 -10.17 1.15
N ILE A 17 0.28 -9.74 0.39
CA ILE A 17 1.04 -10.54 -0.55
C ILE A 17 2.39 -10.81 0.08
N TRP A 18 2.88 -12.04 -0.06
CA TRP A 18 4.14 -12.50 0.50
C TRP A 18 5.18 -12.72 -0.60
N HIS A 19 6.45 -12.52 -0.27
CA HIS A 19 7.57 -12.99 -1.07
C HIS A 19 7.70 -14.51 -0.91
N GLU A 20 8.43 -15.15 -1.83
CA GLU A 20 8.72 -16.59 -1.79
C GLU A 20 9.43 -17.03 -0.49
N ASN A 21 10.15 -16.11 0.16
CA ASN A 21 10.85 -16.35 1.42
C ASN A 21 9.96 -16.22 2.66
N GLY A 22 8.64 -16.06 2.48
CA GLY A 22 7.67 -15.92 3.56
C GLY A 22 7.62 -14.54 4.22
N GLN A 23 8.38 -13.56 3.75
CA GLN A 23 8.29 -12.18 4.24
C GLN A 23 7.20 -11.39 3.51
N LYS A 24 6.62 -10.38 4.18
CA LYS A 24 5.63 -9.51 3.54
C LYS A 24 6.25 -8.84 2.31
N LYS A 25 5.51 -8.85 1.20
CA LYS A 25 5.88 -8.15 -0.05
C LYS A 25 5.08 -6.87 -0.19
N THR A 26 3.78 -6.96 0.04
CA THR A 26 2.87 -5.82 -0.04
C THR A 26 1.67 -6.06 0.84
N GLU A 27 1.17 -5.01 1.48
CA GLU A 27 -0.08 -5.04 2.20
C GLU A 27 -0.84 -3.74 1.92
N GLY A 28 -2.15 -3.84 1.99
CA GLY A 28 -3.01 -2.69 1.77
C GLY A 28 -4.44 -3.02 2.11
N ARG A 29 -5.33 -2.10 1.74
CA ARG A 29 -6.76 -2.26 1.93
C ARG A 29 -7.53 -1.82 0.69
N THR A 30 -8.59 -2.55 0.42
CA THR A 30 -9.49 -2.30 -0.70
C THR A 30 -10.93 -2.18 -0.20
N ARG A 31 -11.70 -1.29 -0.80
CA ARG A 31 -13.12 -1.09 -0.50
C ARG A 31 -14.00 -2.11 -1.23
N LYS A 32 -15.29 -2.11 -0.88
CA LYS A 32 -16.34 -2.90 -1.56
C LYS A 32 -16.42 -2.66 -3.06
N ASP A 33 -16.07 -1.45 -3.52
CA ASP A 33 -16.08 -1.07 -4.94
C ASP A 33 -14.82 -1.52 -5.70
N GLY A 34 -13.87 -2.18 -5.02
CA GLY A 34 -12.60 -2.64 -5.57
C GLY A 34 -11.49 -1.58 -5.60
N ARG A 35 -11.73 -0.37 -5.08
CA ARG A 35 -10.73 0.70 -5.04
C ARG A 35 -9.86 0.62 -3.79
N GLN A 36 -8.58 0.96 -3.92
CA GLN A 36 -7.66 1.05 -2.77
C GLN A 36 -8.04 2.19 -1.82
N GLU A 37 -7.84 1.96 -0.53
CA GLU A 37 -8.18 2.91 0.53
C GLU A 37 -7.23 2.75 1.72
N GLY A 38 -6.73 3.85 2.26
CA GLY A 38 -5.76 3.85 3.36
C GLY A 38 -4.33 3.57 2.91
N LEU A 39 -3.53 3.03 3.82
CA LEU A 39 -2.10 2.83 3.62
C LEU A 39 -1.82 1.56 2.80
N GLU A 40 -1.06 1.71 1.72
CA GLU A 40 -0.38 0.63 1.02
C GLU A 40 1.10 0.65 1.42
N THR A 41 1.62 -0.50 1.87
CA THR A 41 3.02 -0.66 2.24
C THR A 41 3.66 -1.78 1.41
N LEU A 42 4.85 -1.52 0.89
CA LEU A 42 5.65 -2.46 0.12
C LEU A 42 6.98 -2.68 0.84
N TRP A 43 7.49 -3.90 0.79
CA TRP A 43 8.77 -4.28 1.37
C TRP A 43 9.69 -4.95 0.35
N TYR A 44 10.99 -4.79 0.58
CA TYR A 44 12.03 -5.57 -0.05
C TYR A 44 12.02 -7.01 0.48
N LYS A 45 12.73 -7.92 -0.21
CA LYS A 45 12.87 -9.33 0.23
C LYS A 45 13.63 -9.48 1.54
N ASN A 46 14.29 -8.43 2.03
CA ASN A 46 14.95 -8.41 3.34
C ASN A 46 14.03 -7.92 4.49
N GLY A 47 12.77 -7.60 4.19
CA GLY A 47 11.78 -7.18 5.17
C GLY A 47 11.80 -5.69 5.47
N GLN A 48 12.71 -4.93 4.85
CA GLN A 48 12.75 -3.48 4.99
C GLN A 48 11.70 -2.82 4.09
N LYS A 49 11.15 -1.69 4.55
CA LYS A 49 10.17 -0.94 3.79
C LYS A 49 10.82 -0.44 2.49
N ARG A 50 10.06 -0.54 1.41
CA ARG A 50 10.40 -0.01 0.09
C ARG A 50 9.57 1.23 -0.23
N ARG A 51 8.29 1.18 0.08
CA ARG A 51 7.35 2.27 -0.21
C ARG A 51 6.16 2.22 0.74
N GLU A 52 5.69 3.40 1.12
CA GLU A 52 4.42 3.62 1.82
C GLU A 52 3.67 4.67 1.01
N THR A 53 2.39 4.44 0.74
CA THR A 53 1.56 5.34 -0.06
C THR A 53 0.14 5.32 0.49
N THR A 54 -0.41 6.50 0.73
CA THR A 54 -1.80 6.63 1.17
C THR A 54 -2.72 6.76 -0.03
N TYR A 55 -3.78 5.97 -0.06
CA TYR A 55 -4.81 6.00 -1.09
C TYR A 55 -6.16 6.39 -0.50
N LYS A 56 -6.96 7.10 -1.30
CA LYS A 56 -8.36 7.41 -1.00
C LYS A 56 -9.18 7.30 -2.27
N TYR A 57 -10.25 6.51 -2.24
CA TYR A 57 -11.07 6.21 -3.41
C TYR A 57 -10.25 5.77 -4.65
N GLY A 58 -9.17 5.02 -4.44
CA GLY A 58 -8.29 4.52 -5.50
C GLY A 58 -7.29 5.54 -6.08
N ARG A 59 -7.22 6.75 -5.52
CA ARG A 59 -6.22 7.77 -5.91
C ARG A 59 -5.19 7.93 -4.80
N GLN A 60 -3.94 8.21 -5.15
CA GLN A 60 -2.91 8.58 -4.16
C GLN A 60 -3.28 9.93 -3.57
N GLU A 61 -3.50 9.98 -2.26
CA GLU A 61 -3.84 11.21 -1.53
C GLU A 61 -3.03 11.23 -0.23
N GLY A 62 -2.26 12.29 0.00
CA GLY A 62 -1.38 12.42 1.16
C GLY A 62 0.08 12.05 0.88
N LEU A 63 0.73 11.38 1.84
CA LEU A 63 2.16 11.12 1.82
C LEU A 63 2.50 9.83 1.07
N ARG A 64 3.44 9.92 0.15
CA ARG A 64 4.20 8.81 -0.40
C ARG A 64 5.64 8.90 0.09
N THR A 65 6.12 7.85 0.73
CA THR A 65 7.52 7.74 1.15
C THR A 65 8.16 6.53 0.48
N THR A 66 9.42 6.67 0.07
CA THR A 66 10.22 5.60 -0.51
C THR A 66 11.53 5.46 0.23
N TRP A 67 12.02 4.23 0.33
CA TRP A 67 13.29 3.90 0.98
C TRP A 67 14.13 3.04 0.04
N HIS A 68 15.44 3.11 0.23
CA HIS A 68 16.40 2.18 -0.35
C HIS A 68 16.36 0.84 0.40
N GLU A 69 16.96 -0.21 -0.18
CA GLU A 69 16.99 -1.54 0.43
C GLU A 69 17.82 -1.62 1.73
N ASN A 70 18.61 -0.59 2.02
CA ASN A 70 19.33 -0.43 3.29
C ASN A 70 18.52 0.32 4.36
N GLY A 71 17.28 0.71 4.05
CA GLY A 71 16.34 1.33 4.97
C GLY A 71 16.47 2.84 5.05
N GLN A 72 17.42 3.44 4.33
CA GLN A 72 17.55 4.88 4.23
C GLN A 72 16.43 5.45 3.38
N LYS A 73 15.83 6.54 3.86
CA LYS A 73 14.79 7.26 3.12
C LYS A 73 15.37 7.78 1.82
N SER A 74 14.76 7.39 0.70
CA SER A 74 15.14 7.80 -0.65
C SER A 74 14.40 9.07 -1.07
N GLY A 75 13.18 9.25 -0.59
CA GLY A 75 12.39 10.44 -0.90
C GLY A 75 11.00 10.41 -0.28
N GLU A 76 10.35 11.57 -0.34
CA GLU A 76 8.96 11.73 0.01
C GLU A 76 8.27 12.69 -0.97
N LEU A 77 7.00 12.42 -1.24
CA LEU A 77 6.12 13.28 -2.01
C LEU A 77 4.83 13.43 -1.22
N THR A 78 4.41 14.67 -0.96
CA THR A 78 3.10 14.95 -0.40
C THR A 78 2.20 15.47 -1.52
N THR A 79 1.22 14.69 -1.93
CA THR A 79 0.12 15.18 -2.76
C THR A 79 -0.95 15.71 -1.81
N LYS A 80 -0.87 17.00 -1.49
CA LYS A 80 -2.02 17.75 -0.99
C LYS A 80 -2.86 18.11 -2.22
N ASP A 81 -4.13 17.73 -2.22
CA ASP A 81 -5.13 18.35 -3.07
C ASP A 81 -5.22 19.82 -2.64
N ASP A 82 -4.30 20.66 -3.10
CA ASP A 82 -4.46 22.11 -3.10
C ASP A 82 -5.33 22.45 -4.32
N VAL A 83 -6.59 22.03 -4.25
CA VAL A 83 -7.66 22.71 -4.99
C VAL A 83 -8.26 23.67 -3.99
N GLN A 84 -7.53 24.74 -3.72
CA GLN A 84 -8.12 25.97 -3.17
C GLN A 84 -8.87 26.61 -4.34
N VAL A 85 -10.20 26.49 -4.34
CA VAL A 85 -11.07 27.44 -5.04
C VAL A 85 -11.40 28.57 -4.08
#